data_AF-A0A358MZC8-F1
#
_entry.id   AF-A0A358MZC8-F1
#
_cell.length_a   1.000
_cell.length_b   1.000
_cell.length_c   1.000
_cell.angle_alpha   90.00
_cell.angle_beta   90.00
_cell.angle_gamma   90.00
#
_symmetry.space_group_name_H-M   'P 1'
#
loop_
_entity.id
_entity.type
_entity.pdbx_description
1 polymer ?
#
loop_
_entity_poly.entity_id
_entity_poly.type
_entity_poly.pdbx_seq_one_letter_code
_entity_poly.pdbx_strand_id
1 'polypeptide(L)'
;DLLRDPFYLQLERRQGWFFVFVAHALVLTAIGAALGYLISGGVAGEAMRYAASWAVWGVAVRTVFVLHGTWSVNSLAHLFGYRNYETRDESTNNWLVALFSHGEGWHNNHHAEPRSAAHGHRWWEYDMSWWIIRSWEMLGLAKNVVRPKCMQPPKAN
;
A
#
# COMPACT_ATOMS: atom_id res chain seq x y z
N ASP A 1 11.66 -15.04 12.17
CA ASP A 1 10.30 -14.98 11.61
C ASP A 1 10.37 -14.78 10.09
N LEU A 2 10.79 -13.61 9.59
CA LEU A 2 10.90 -13.32 8.15
C LEU A 2 11.94 -14.19 7.43
N LEU A 3 13.10 -14.42 8.06
CA LEU A 3 14.16 -15.27 7.51
C LEU A 3 13.79 -16.77 7.46
N ARG A 4 12.63 -17.16 7.99
CA ARG A 4 12.12 -18.53 7.89
C ARG A 4 11.14 -18.71 6.74
N ASP A 5 10.64 -17.62 6.17
CA ASP A 5 9.71 -17.67 5.04
C ASP A 5 10.50 -17.86 3.73
N PRO A 6 10.35 -19.01 3.05
CA PRO A 6 11.10 -19.29 1.83
C PRO A 6 10.69 -18.40 0.66
N PHE A 7 9.41 -17.98 0.60
CA PHE A 7 8.91 -17.09 -0.44
C PHE A 7 9.54 -15.69 -0.29
N TYR A 8 9.54 -15.14 0.93
CA TYR A 8 10.19 -13.85 1.20
C TYR A 8 11.69 -13.90 0.88
N LEU A 9 12.40 -14.96 1.32
CA LEU A 9 13.81 -15.12 1.03
C LEU A 9 14.12 -15.22 -0.47
N GLN A 10 13.26 -15.91 -1.23
CA GLN A 10 13.40 -16.01 -2.68
C GLN A 10 13.25 -14.63 -3.34
N LEU A 11 12.30 -13.83 -2.88
CA LEU A 11 12.06 -12.48 -3.39
C LEU A 11 13.23 -11.53 -3.09
N GLU A 12 13.84 -11.65 -1.90
CA GLU A 12 14.89 -10.74 -1.45
C GLU A 12 16.30 -11.12 -1.93
N ARG A 13 16.73 -12.37 -1.72
CA ARG A 13 18.15 -12.78 -1.89
C ARG A 13 18.69 -12.68 -3.31
N ARG A 14 17.81 -12.73 -4.32
CA ARG A 14 18.19 -12.69 -5.74
C ARG A 14 17.70 -11.42 -6.44
N GLN A 15 17.35 -10.39 -5.69
CA GLN A 15 16.64 -9.22 -6.21
C GLN A 15 15.37 -9.63 -6.98
N GLY A 16 14.68 -10.67 -6.51
CA GLY A 16 13.45 -11.16 -7.14
C GLY A 16 12.41 -10.06 -7.28
N TRP A 17 12.34 -9.14 -6.30
CA TRP A 17 11.47 -7.97 -6.36
C TRP A 17 11.73 -7.09 -7.60
N PHE A 18 12.98 -6.96 -8.04
CA PHE A 18 13.33 -6.17 -9.23
C PHE A 18 12.79 -6.83 -10.49
N PHE A 19 12.93 -8.15 -10.62
CA PHE A 19 12.37 -8.89 -11.75
C PHE A 19 10.85 -8.89 -11.74
N VAL A 20 10.22 -8.95 -10.56
CA VAL A 20 8.77 -8.77 -10.42
C VAL A 20 8.37 -7.39 -10.93
N PHE A 21 9.08 -6.33 -10.54
CA PHE A 21 8.82 -4.97 -11.03
C PHE A 21 8.97 -4.86 -12.55
N VAL A 22 10.08 -5.36 -13.11
CA VAL A 22 10.31 -5.35 -14.57
C VAL A 22 9.22 -6.14 -15.31
N ALA A 23 8.84 -7.32 -14.81
CA ALA A 23 7.76 -8.10 -15.40
C ALA A 23 6.44 -7.32 -15.40
N HIS A 24 6.08 -6.67 -14.30
CA HIS A 24 4.87 -5.83 -14.23
C HIS A 24 4.95 -4.64 -15.21
N ALA A 25 6.11 -3.99 -15.30
CA ALA A 25 6.32 -2.88 -16.24
C ALA A 25 6.11 -3.32 -17.70
N LEU A 26 6.66 -4.48 -18.07
CA LEU A 26 6.49 -5.07 -19.40
C LEU A 26 5.04 -5.45 -19.66
N VAL A 27 4.36 -6.09 -18.69
CA VAL A 27 2.94 -6.47 -18.82
C VAL A 27 2.06 -5.24 -19.02
N LEU A 28 2.22 -4.19 -18.20
CA LEU A 28 1.46 -2.95 -18.35
C LEU A 28 1.72 -2.28 -19.72
N THR A 29 2.97 -2.22 -20.14
CA THR A 29 3.35 -1.67 -21.45
C THR A 29 2.71 -2.48 -22.60
N ALA A 30 2.72 -3.82 -22.50
CA ALA A 30 2.12 -4.71 -23.48
C ALA A 30 0.59 -4.60 -23.52
N ILE A 31 -0.07 -4.44 -22.36
CA ILE A 31 -1.50 -4.15 -22.29
C ILE A 31 -1.81 -2.83 -23.00
N GLY A 32 -1.03 -1.78 -22.74
CA GLY A 32 -1.14 -0.51 -23.47
C GLY A 32 -1.04 -0.72 -24.98
N ALA A 33 -0.02 -1.45 -25.42
CA ALA A 33 0.18 -1.77 -26.83
C ALA A 33 -1.02 -2.51 -27.45
N ALA A 34 -1.51 -3.55 -26.76
CA ALA A 34 -2.64 -4.35 -27.22
C ALA A 34 -3.92 -3.51 -27.30
N LEU A 35 -4.19 -2.67 -26.31
CA LEU A 35 -5.33 -1.76 -26.33
C LEU A 35 -5.23 -0.75 -27.48
N GLY A 36 -4.06 -0.14 -27.68
CA GLY A 36 -3.83 0.78 -28.80
C GLY A 36 -4.05 0.10 -30.15
N TYR A 37 -3.57 -1.14 -30.30
CA TYR A 37 -3.79 -1.94 -31.51
C TYR A 37 -5.29 -2.25 -31.72
N LEU A 38 -5.99 -2.73 -30.69
CA LEU A 38 -7.40 -3.12 -30.78
C LEU A 38 -8.31 -1.92 -31.04
N ILE A 39 -8.12 -0.81 -30.32
CA ILE A 39 -8.95 0.40 -30.45
C ILE A 39 -8.78 1.06 -31.81
N SER A 40 -7.56 1.03 -32.37
CA SER A 40 -7.27 1.62 -33.68
C SER A 40 -7.64 0.73 -34.87
N GLY A 41 -8.17 -0.48 -34.64
CA GLY A 41 -8.47 -1.42 -35.72
C GLY A 41 -7.21 -2.05 -36.34
N GLY A 42 -6.15 -2.20 -35.56
CA GLY A 42 -4.92 -2.91 -35.95
C GLY A 42 -3.77 -2.02 -36.43
N VAL A 43 -3.77 -0.74 -36.08
CA VAL A 43 -2.70 0.18 -36.49
C VAL A 43 -1.49 0.04 -35.56
N ALA A 44 -0.37 -0.42 -36.10
CA ALA A 44 0.87 -0.63 -35.32
C ALA A 44 1.42 0.67 -34.70
N GLY A 45 1.29 1.81 -35.38
CA GLY A 45 1.72 3.10 -34.83
C GLY A 45 0.95 3.50 -33.56
N GLU A 46 -0.35 3.21 -33.52
CA GLU A 46 -1.20 3.46 -32.35
C GLU A 46 -0.87 2.51 -31.19
N ALA A 47 -0.59 1.24 -31.50
CA ALA A 47 -0.07 0.29 -30.52
C ALA A 47 1.20 0.82 -29.84
N MET A 48 2.18 1.30 -30.62
CA MET A 48 3.43 1.85 -30.07
C MET A 48 3.20 3.12 -29.25
N ARG A 49 2.28 3.99 -29.69
CA ARG A 49 1.95 5.23 -28.96
C ARG A 49 1.33 4.92 -27.59
N TYR A 50 0.40 3.97 -27.53
CA TYR A 50 -0.20 3.55 -26.26
C TYR A 50 0.80 2.81 -25.37
N ALA A 51 1.65 1.95 -25.95
CA ALA A 51 2.73 1.28 -25.21
C ALA A 51 3.63 2.30 -24.51
N ALA A 52 4.12 3.31 -25.24
CA ALA A 52 4.95 4.37 -24.69
C ALA A 52 4.22 5.18 -23.62
N SER A 53 2.95 5.54 -23.87
CA SER A 53 2.13 6.26 -22.89
C SER A 53 1.95 5.47 -21.59
N TRP A 54 1.67 4.17 -21.67
CA TRP A 54 1.51 3.30 -20.50
C TRP A 54 2.83 3.05 -19.77
N ALA A 55 3.94 2.94 -20.49
CA ALA A 55 5.26 2.87 -19.86
C ALA A 55 5.58 4.15 -19.06
N VAL A 56 5.27 5.32 -19.61
CA VAL A 56 5.50 6.60 -18.90
C VAL A 56 4.53 6.76 -17.73
N TRP A 57 3.23 6.69 -17.98
CA TRP A 57 2.21 7.04 -16.98
C TRP A 57 1.89 5.88 -16.03
N GLY A 58 1.66 4.69 -16.57
CA GLY A 58 1.27 3.50 -15.81
C GLY A 58 2.41 2.86 -15.03
N VAL A 59 3.66 3.03 -15.49
CA VAL A 59 4.85 2.51 -14.81
C VAL A 59 5.63 3.62 -14.12
N ALA A 60 6.27 4.52 -14.86
CA ALA A 60 7.25 5.45 -14.28
C ALA A 60 6.59 6.48 -13.34
N VAL A 61 5.65 7.28 -13.85
CA VAL A 61 4.98 8.34 -13.08
C VAL A 61 4.22 7.73 -11.89
N ARG A 62 3.43 6.67 -12.11
CA ARG A 62 2.75 5.94 -11.04
C ARG A 62 3.72 5.49 -9.94
N THR A 63 4.90 4.98 -10.31
CA THR A 63 5.90 4.54 -9.32
C THR A 63 6.43 5.73 -8.50
N VAL A 64 6.71 6.86 -9.15
CA VAL A 64 7.14 8.09 -8.45
C VAL A 64 6.06 8.54 -7.45
N PHE A 65 4.79 8.54 -7.83
CA PHE A 65 3.69 8.88 -6.92
C PHE A 65 3.59 7.93 -5.73
N VAL A 66 3.73 6.62 -5.96
CA VAL A 66 3.72 5.63 -4.88
C VAL A 66 4.89 5.86 -3.92
N LEU A 67 6.10 6.08 -4.43
CA LEU A 67 7.26 6.36 -3.59
C LEU A 67 7.07 7.63 -2.74
N HIS A 68 6.58 8.72 -3.34
CA HIS A 68 6.29 9.94 -2.59
C HIS A 68 5.19 9.73 -1.55
N GLY A 69 4.14 8.98 -1.88
CA GLY A 69 3.09 8.60 -0.93
C GLY A 69 3.68 7.86 0.27
N THR A 70 4.51 6.83 0.04
CA THR A 70 5.19 6.08 1.10
C THR A 70 6.12 6.96 1.93
N TRP A 71 6.98 7.77 1.30
CA TRP A 71 7.92 8.64 2.03
C TRP A 71 7.23 9.79 2.77
N SER A 72 6.02 10.18 2.36
CA SER A 72 5.21 11.17 3.06
C SER A 72 4.77 10.69 4.45
N VAL A 73 4.66 9.37 4.66
CA VAL A 73 4.37 8.80 5.99
C VAL A 73 5.50 9.15 6.97
N ASN A 74 6.76 8.99 6.55
CA ASN A 74 7.91 9.29 7.39
C ASN A 74 8.16 10.80 7.57
N SER A 75 7.65 11.64 6.67
CA SER A 75 7.86 13.09 6.72
C SER A 75 6.62 13.83 7.22
N LEU A 76 5.56 13.92 6.40
CA LEU A 76 4.36 14.68 6.73
C LEU A 76 3.63 14.15 7.96
N ALA A 77 3.57 12.82 8.16
CA ALA A 77 2.90 12.27 9.35
C ALA A 77 3.73 12.43 10.63
N HIS A 78 4.97 12.92 10.57
CA HIS A 78 5.76 13.33 11.75
C HIS A 78 5.80 14.85 11.96
N LEU A 79 5.16 15.63 11.08
CA LEU A 79 5.18 17.09 11.12
C LEU A 79 3.80 17.71 11.26
N PHE A 80 2.78 17.11 10.64
CA PHE A 80 1.45 17.71 10.52
C PHE A 80 0.36 16.69 10.81
N GLY A 81 -0.48 16.98 11.81
CA GLY A 81 -1.63 16.17 12.12
C GLY A 81 -2.11 16.37 13.55
N TYR A 82 -3.03 15.51 13.97
CA TYR A 82 -3.48 15.43 15.36
C TYR A 82 -2.90 14.18 16.03
N ARG A 83 -3.02 14.08 17.34
CA ARG A 83 -2.54 12.92 18.11
C ARG A 83 -3.66 12.38 18.97
N ASN A 84 -3.79 11.05 18.98
CA ASN A 84 -4.70 10.31 19.87
C ASN A 84 -3.96 9.80 21.11
N TYR A 85 -2.65 9.53 20.99
CA TYR A 85 -1.85 8.88 21.99
C TYR A 85 -0.51 9.59 22.23
N GLU A 86 -0.05 9.54 23.47
CA GLU A 86 1.34 9.86 23.81
C GLU A 86 2.25 8.70 23.35
N THR A 87 3.20 9.02 22.48
CA THR A 87 4.21 8.08 21.97
C THR A 87 5.60 8.69 22.23
N ARG A 88 6.66 7.91 22.01
CA ARG A 88 8.04 8.37 22.26
C ARG A 88 8.61 9.26 21.15
N ASP A 89 7.79 9.59 20.16
CA ASP A 89 8.19 10.32 18.96
C ASP A 89 7.11 11.32 18.53
N GLU A 90 7.41 12.05 17.46
CA GLU A 90 6.56 13.12 16.93
C GLU A 90 5.52 12.62 15.91
N SER A 91 5.21 11.32 15.89
CA SER A 91 4.21 10.76 14.99
C SER A 91 2.82 11.38 15.23
N THR A 92 2.15 11.74 14.14
CA THR A 92 0.81 12.33 14.10
C THR A 92 -0.09 11.54 13.17
N ASN A 93 -1.40 11.73 13.32
CA ASN A 93 -2.42 11.23 12.41
C ASN A 93 -2.73 12.30 11.37
N ASN A 94 -2.54 11.96 10.09
CA ASN A 94 -2.74 12.85 8.96
C ASN A 94 -3.67 12.20 7.92
N TRP A 95 -4.86 12.76 7.75
CA TRP A 95 -5.90 12.19 6.88
C TRP A 95 -5.55 12.25 5.39
N LEU A 96 -4.80 13.28 4.95
CA LEU A 96 -4.35 13.38 3.56
C LEU A 96 -3.32 12.30 3.26
N VAL A 97 -2.34 12.13 4.15
CA VAL A 97 -1.36 11.06 4.03
C VAL A 97 -2.07 9.71 4.04
N ALA A 98 -3.00 9.48 4.96
CA ALA A 98 -3.74 8.22 5.09
C ALA A 98 -4.53 7.87 3.82
N LEU A 99 -5.08 8.86 3.12
CA LEU A 99 -5.78 8.63 1.85
C LEU A 99 -4.85 8.09 0.77
N PHE A 100 -3.67 8.69 0.58
CA PHE A 100 -2.73 8.28 -0.47
C PHE A 100 -1.90 7.05 -0.08
N SER A 101 -1.69 6.82 1.21
CA SER A 101 -0.94 5.70 1.75
C SER A 101 -1.82 4.52 2.20
N HIS A 102 -3.11 4.56 1.88
CA HIS A 102 -4.07 3.47 2.15
C HIS A 102 -4.20 3.12 3.65
N GLY A 103 -4.07 4.11 4.54
CA GLY A 103 -4.25 3.99 5.99
C GLY A 103 -2.98 4.27 6.82
N GLU A 104 -1.78 4.22 6.23
CA GLU A 104 -0.51 4.41 6.95
C GLU A 104 -0.33 5.82 7.55
N GLY A 105 -1.14 6.80 7.11
CA GLY A 105 -1.13 8.16 7.65
C GLY A 105 -1.74 8.29 9.04
N TRP A 106 -2.42 7.26 9.57
CA TRP A 106 -2.79 7.20 10.99
C TRP A 106 -1.60 6.78 11.85
N HIS A 107 -0.50 7.52 11.69
CA HIS A 107 0.82 7.11 12.11
C HIS A 107 1.02 7.19 13.62
N ASN A 108 0.37 8.16 14.30
CA ASN A 108 0.36 8.20 15.76
C ASN A 108 -0.34 6.96 16.37
N ASN A 109 -1.43 6.50 15.74
CA ASN A 109 -2.11 5.28 16.17
C ASN A 109 -1.22 4.04 15.94
N HIS A 110 -0.58 3.95 14.77
CA HIS A 110 0.39 2.88 14.47
C HIS A 110 1.49 2.83 15.53
N HIS A 111 2.07 3.97 15.89
CA HIS A 111 3.14 4.05 16.88
C HIS A 111 2.69 3.74 18.31
N ALA A 112 1.42 3.95 18.63
CA ALA A 112 0.83 3.54 19.90
C ALA A 112 0.60 2.02 19.98
N GLU A 113 0.16 1.40 18.88
CA GLU A 113 -0.15 -0.03 18.80
C GLU A 113 0.45 -0.69 17.54
N PRO A 114 1.79 -0.82 17.43
CA PRO A 114 2.47 -1.20 16.18
C PRO A 114 2.23 -2.65 15.73
N ARG A 115 1.61 -3.48 16.59
CA ARG A 115 1.19 -4.85 16.24
C ARG A 115 -0.22 -4.91 15.68
N SER A 116 -1.00 -3.84 15.79
CA SER A 116 -2.36 -3.77 15.27
C SER A 116 -2.36 -3.85 13.75
N ALA A 117 -3.26 -4.63 13.18
CA ALA A 117 -3.48 -4.67 11.74
C ALA A 117 -4.31 -3.48 11.23
N ALA A 118 -4.98 -2.75 12.13
CA ALA A 118 -5.68 -1.51 11.81
C ALA A 118 -4.88 -0.31 12.33
N HIS A 119 -4.64 0.66 11.47
CA HIS A 119 -4.06 1.96 11.80
C HIS A 119 -5.15 2.96 12.20
N GLY A 120 -6.34 2.87 11.60
CA GLY A 120 -7.51 3.65 12.04
C GLY A 120 -8.05 3.14 13.38
N HIS A 121 -8.10 3.99 14.41
CA HIS A 121 -8.64 3.74 15.74
C HIS A 121 -9.96 4.48 16.01
N ARG A 122 -10.34 5.45 15.16
CA ARG A 122 -11.64 6.12 15.18
C ARG A 122 -12.50 5.70 13.99
N TRP A 123 -13.83 5.76 14.14
CA TRP A 123 -14.77 5.30 13.12
C TRP A 123 -14.65 6.00 11.75
N TRP A 124 -14.15 7.24 11.73
CA TRP A 124 -13.97 8.04 10.52
C TRP A 124 -12.56 7.95 9.94
N GLU A 125 -11.61 7.32 10.64
CA GLU A 125 -10.24 7.14 10.17
C GLU A 125 -10.23 6.05 9.09
N TYR A 126 -10.34 6.50 7.83
CA TYR A 126 -10.35 5.65 6.64
C TYR A 126 -9.09 4.81 6.53
N ASP A 127 -9.22 3.48 6.57
CA ASP A 127 -8.10 2.55 6.53
C ASP A 127 -8.40 1.41 5.54
N MET A 128 -7.96 1.60 4.30
CA MET A 128 -8.19 0.64 3.23
C MET A 128 -7.42 -0.66 3.45
N SER A 129 -6.21 -0.59 4.00
CA SER A 129 -5.39 -1.77 4.31
C SER A 129 -6.09 -2.66 5.35
N TRP A 130 -6.64 -2.07 6.41
CA TRP A 130 -7.46 -2.79 7.39
C TRP A 130 -8.66 -3.49 6.74
N TRP A 131 -9.37 -2.82 5.84
CA TRP A 131 -10.54 -3.42 5.18
C TRP A 131 -10.17 -4.62 4.29
N ILE A 132 -9.03 -4.56 3.61
CA ILE A 132 -8.51 -5.69 2.84
C ILE A 132 -8.15 -6.85 3.78
N ILE A 133 -7.40 -6.59 4.85
CA ILE A 133 -7.03 -7.62 5.84
C ILE A 133 -8.28 -8.26 6.45
N ARG A 134 -9.27 -7.45 6.84
CA ARG A 134 -10.54 -7.92 7.40
C ARG A 134 -11.31 -8.75 6.38
N SER A 135 -11.29 -8.38 5.09
CA SER A 135 -11.92 -9.18 4.04
C SER A 135 -11.24 -10.54 3.89
N TRP A 136 -9.91 -10.59 3.93
CA TRP A 136 -9.17 -11.86 3.94
C TRP A 136 -9.40 -12.69 5.19
N GLU A 137 -9.57 -12.06 6.35
CA GLU A 137 -9.93 -12.74 7.60
C GLU A 137 -11.32 -13.38 7.49
N MET A 138 -12.30 -12.66 6.93
CA MET A 138 -13.65 -13.19 6.66
C MET A 138 -13.64 -14.38 5.69
N LEU A 139 -12.72 -14.38 4.73
CA LEU A 139 -12.51 -15.50 3.80
C LEU A 139 -11.66 -16.64 4.39
N GLY A 140 -11.15 -16.49 5.61
CA GLY A 140 -10.27 -17.48 6.26
C GLY A 140 -8.84 -17.53 5.72
N LEU A 141 -8.46 -16.57 4.86
CA LEU A 141 -7.13 -16.43 4.27
C LEU A 141 -6.13 -15.77 5.22
N ALA A 142 -6.59 -14.80 6.02
CA ALA A 142 -5.81 -14.21 7.10
C ALA A 142 -6.24 -14.80 8.45
N LYS A 143 -5.28 -15.16 9.30
CA LYS A 143 -5.52 -15.75 10.62
C LYS A 143 -4.67 -15.02 11.67
N ASN A 144 -5.08 -15.10 12.94
CA ASN A 144 -4.39 -14.45 14.06
C ASN A 144 -4.25 -12.92 13.90
N VAL A 145 -5.28 -12.27 13.35
CA VAL A 145 -5.29 -10.82 13.11
C VAL A 145 -5.44 -10.06 14.43
N VAL A 146 -4.44 -9.24 14.75
CA VAL A 146 -4.42 -8.41 15.96
C VAL A 146 -5.16 -7.11 15.70
N ARG A 147 -6.16 -6.80 16.53
CA ARG A 147 -6.94 -5.56 16.48
C ARG A 147 -6.46 -4.57 17.53
N PRO A 148 -6.63 -3.25 17.34
CA PRO A 148 -6.27 -2.27 18.35
C PRO A 148 -7.19 -2.38 19.56
N LYS A 149 -6.73 -1.96 20.73
CA LYS A 149 -7.51 -2.07 21.99
C LYS A 149 -8.89 -1.44 21.90
N CYS A 150 -9.04 -0.33 21.17
CA CYS A 150 -10.32 0.34 20.99
C CYS A 150 -11.36 -0.48 20.20
N MET A 151 -10.94 -1.51 19.46
CA MET A 151 -11.81 -2.42 18.71
C MET A 151 -11.98 -3.79 19.38
N GLN A 152 -11.27 -4.05 20.48
CA GLN A 152 -11.42 -5.28 21.24
C GLN A 152 -12.64 -5.16 22.17
N PRO A 153 -13.39 -6.26 22.38
CA PRO A 153 -14.43 -6.27 23.39
C PRO A 153 -13.81 -5.97 24.77
N PRO A 154 -14.59 -5.38 25.70
CA PRO A 154 -14.13 -5.20 27.07
C PRO A 154 -13.62 -6.53 27.63
N LYS A 155 -12.47 -6.52 28.31
CA LYS A 155 -12.03 -7.72 29.03
C LYS A 155 -13.08 -8.05 30.09
N ALA A 156 -13.60 -9.28 30.07
CA ALA A 156 -14.41 -9.78 31.17
C ALA A 156 -13.52 -9.80 32.43
N ASN A 157 -14.02 -9.22 33.52
CA ASN A 157 -13.37 -9.21 34.84
C ASN A 157 -13.35 -10.60 35.45
#